data_AF-A0A519V0B7-F1
#
_entry.id   AF-A0A519V0B7-F1
#
_cell.length_a   1.000
_cell.length_b   1.000
_cell.length_c   1.000
_cell.angle_alpha   90.00
_cell.angle_beta   90.00
_cell.angle_gamma   90.00
#
_symmetry.space_group_name_H-M   'P 1'
#
loop_
_entity.id
_entity.type
_entity.pdbx_description
1 polymer ?
#
loop_
_entity_poly.entity_id
_entity_poly.type
_entity_poly.pdbx_seq_one_letter_code
_entity_poly.pdbx_strand_id
1 'polypeptide(L)' 'MKHTWSILCAILFSTSAFSQTDTLNAPATVLPGVYADPHIAAFGKKFYIYPTTDGSEGWMSTSFTAWSS' A
#
# COMPACT_ATOMS: atom_id res chain seq x y z
N MET A 1 23.70 -42.15 -36.10
CA MET A 1 24.61 -41.28 -35.32
C MET A 1 24.30 -39.80 -35.60
N LYS A 2 23.22 -39.28 -35.01
CA LYS A 2 22.87 -37.84 -35.05
C LYS A 2 22.14 -37.53 -33.74
N HIS A 3 22.88 -37.60 -32.64
CA HIS A 3 22.34 -37.36 -31.33
C HIS A 3 23.14 -36.28 -30.63
N THR A 4 22.38 -35.34 -30.08
CA THR A 4 22.75 -34.37 -29.03
C THR A 4 23.57 -33.18 -29.49
N TRP A 5 23.49 -32.10 -28.70
CA TRP A 5 24.18 -30.81 -28.80
C TRP A 5 23.35 -29.69 -29.42
N SER A 6 22.25 -29.30 -28.77
CA SER A 6 21.71 -27.93 -28.81
C SER A 6 20.71 -27.64 -27.67
N ILE A 7 20.88 -28.24 -26.48
CA ILE A 7 20.07 -27.88 -25.30
C ILE A 7 21.03 -27.40 -24.21
N LEU A 8 21.58 -26.20 -24.39
CA LEU A 8 22.21 -25.48 -23.28
C LEU A 8 22.28 -23.97 -23.60
N CYS A 9 21.13 -23.35 -23.83
CA CYS A 9 21.09 -21.88 -23.92
C CYS A 9 19.72 -21.40 -23.43
N ALA A 10 19.59 -21.29 -22.11
CA ALA A 10 18.69 -20.38 -21.40
C ALA A 10 18.63 -20.80 -19.92
N ILE A 11 19.75 -20.71 -19.21
CA ILE A 11 19.66 -20.49 -17.77
C ILE A 11 19.09 -19.07 -17.65
N LEU A 12 17.76 -19.02 -17.50
CA LEU A 12 16.98 -17.83 -17.23
C LEU A 12 17.53 -17.19 -15.95
N PHE A 13 18.42 -16.21 -16.10
CA PHE A 13 18.66 -15.24 -15.05
C PHE A 13 17.38 -14.44 -14.90
N SER A 14 16.48 -14.89 -14.03
CA SER A 14 15.42 -14.06 -13.48
C SER A 14 16.10 -12.98 -12.63
N THR A 15 16.55 -11.91 -13.29
CA THR A 15 16.90 -10.69 -12.58
C THR A 15 15.61 -10.19 -11.95
N SER A 16 15.49 -10.37 -10.63
CA SER A 16 14.47 -9.67 -9.85
C SER A 16 14.85 -8.20 -9.94
N ALA A 17 14.26 -7.47 -10.90
CA ALA A 17 14.44 -6.04 -11.00
C ALA A 17 13.95 -5.44 -9.67
N PHE A 18 14.89 -4.95 -8.86
CA PHE A 18 14.55 -4.23 -7.65
C PHE A 18 13.78 -2.99 -8.10
N SER A 19 12.49 -2.91 -7.75
CA SER A 19 11.70 -1.72 -8.03
C SER A 19 12.32 -0.57 -7.25
N GLN A 20 12.74 0.48 -7.95
CA GLN A 20 13.27 1.67 -7.32
C GLN A 20 12.15 2.30 -6.49
N THR A 21 12.39 2.49 -5.19
CA THR A 21 11.45 3.18 -4.31
C THR A 21 11.23 4.59 -4.83
N ASP A 22 9.99 4.91 -5.19
CA ASP A 22 9.60 6.27 -5.51
C ASP A 22 9.66 7.12 -4.22
N THR A 23 10.59 8.07 -4.19
CA THR A 23 10.78 8.99 -3.07
C THR A 23 10.18 10.37 -3.32
N LEU A 24 9.69 10.62 -4.54
CA LEU A 24 9.17 11.93 -4.95
C LEU A 24 7.64 12.00 -4.84
N ASN A 25 6.95 10.85 -4.96
CA ASN A 25 5.50 10.79 -4.86
C ASN A 25 5.05 10.02 -3.61
N ALA A 26 4.02 10.54 -2.94
CA ALA A 26 3.34 9.81 -1.90
C ALA A 26 2.54 8.64 -2.50
N PRO A 27 2.42 7.51 -1.78
CA PRO A 27 1.56 6.42 -2.21
C PRO A 27 0.09 6.85 -2.22
N ALA A 28 -0.74 6.11 -2.95
CA ALA A 28 -2.19 6.30 -2.91
C ALA A 28 -2.73 6.12 -1.48
N THR A 29 -3.75 6.91 -1.12
CA THR A 29 -4.40 6.79 0.18
C THR A 29 -5.15 5.47 0.29
N VAL A 30 -5.07 4.83 1.46
CA VAL A 30 -5.76 3.54 1.71
C VAL A 30 -7.24 3.71 2.04
N LEU A 31 -7.61 4.85 2.64
CA LEU A 31 -9.00 5.19 2.95
C LEU A 31 -9.57 6.07 1.81
N PRO A 32 -10.77 5.75 1.29
CA PRO A 32 -11.44 6.62 0.31
C PRO A 32 -11.99 7.87 1.01
N GLY A 33 -12.10 8.99 0.31
CA GLY A 33 -12.66 10.23 0.86
C GLY A 33 -11.63 11.14 1.55
N VAL A 34 -12.11 12.09 2.35
CA VAL A 34 -11.29 13.12 3.02
C VAL A 34 -11.28 12.91 4.53
N TYR A 35 -10.12 12.59 5.06
CA TYR A 35 -9.89 12.27 6.47
C TYR A 35 -8.51 12.78 6.88
N ALA A 36 -8.41 13.32 8.09
CA ALA A 36 -7.18 13.90 8.63
C ALA A 36 -6.80 13.27 9.99
N ASP A 37 -5.57 13.51 10.42
CA ASP A 37 -5.06 13.23 11.77
C ASP A 37 -5.35 11.80 12.29
N PRO A 38 -4.96 10.73 11.56
CA PRO A 38 -5.33 9.37 11.92
C PRO A 38 -4.69 8.94 13.25
N HIS A 39 -5.51 8.52 14.22
CA HIS A 39 -5.08 7.69 15.35
C HIS A 39 -5.30 6.20 15.04
N ILE A 40 -4.35 5.34 15.38
CA ILE A 40 -4.46 3.89 15.18
C ILE A 40 -4.38 3.12 16.50
N ALA A 41 -5.26 2.13 16.67
CA ALA A 41 -5.25 1.21 17.80
C ALA A 41 -5.43 -0.24 17.34
N ALA A 42 -4.78 -1.17 18.05
CA ALA A 42 -4.90 -2.60 17.81
C ALA A 42 -5.64 -3.28 18.97
N PHE A 43 -6.68 -4.04 18.65
CA PHE A 43 -7.41 -4.88 19.60
C PHE A 43 -7.31 -6.34 19.13
N GLY A 44 -6.37 -7.07 19.72
CA GLY A 44 -6.01 -8.41 19.26
C GLY A 44 -5.46 -8.38 17.83
N LYS A 45 -6.15 -9.04 16.90
CA LYS A 45 -5.77 -9.10 15.47
C LYS A 45 -6.52 -8.09 14.59
N LYS A 46 -7.27 -7.18 15.20
CA LYS A 46 -8.05 -6.17 14.49
C LYS A 46 -7.44 -4.79 14.72
N PHE A 47 -7.29 -4.04 13.64
CA PHE A 47 -6.78 -2.68 13.66
C PHE A 47 -7.92 -1.71 13.42
N TYR A 48 -7.92 -0.60 14.14
CA TYR A 48 -8.89 0.47 13.99
C TYR A 48 -8.17 1.79 13.74
N ILE A 49 -8.68 2.56 12.78
CA ILE A 49 -8.22 3.92 12.50
C ILE A 49 -9.37 4.88 12.82
N TYR A 50 -9.06 5.88 13.64
CA TYR A 50 -9.97 6.94 14.09
C TYR A 50 -9.43 8.29 13.59
N PRO A 51 -9.81 8.72 12.37
CA PRO A 51 -9.44 10.03 11.85
C PRO A 51 -10.47 11.10 12.23
N THR A 52 -10.07 12.37 12.09
CA THR A 52 -11.02 13.47 11.91
C THR A 52 -11.78 13.27 10.60
N THR A 53 -13.12 13.35 10.64
CA THR A 53 -13.95 13.35 9.41
C THR A 53 -13.78 14.71 8.74
N ASP A 54 -12.93 14.82 7.72
CA ASP A 54 -12.55 16.10 7.13
C ASP A 54 -13.49 16.51 5.97
N GLY A 55 -13.15 17.55 5.22
CA GLY A 55 -13.93 18.08 4.10
C GLY A 55 -14.97 19.13 4.50
N SER A 56 -15.04 19.46 5.79
CA SER A 56 -15.85 20.57 6.28
C SER A 56 -15.04 21.86 6.25
N GLU A 57 -15.69 22.97 5.89
CA GLU A 57 -15.05 24.29 5.91
C GLU A 57 -14.45 24.59 7.30
N GLY A 58 -13.18 25.01 7.31
CA GLY A 58 -12.47 25.35 8.54
C GLY A 58 -12.24 24.16 9.50
N TRP A 59 -12.27 22.92 9.02
CA TRP A 59 -12.09 21.70 9.83
C TRP A 59 -13.11 21.55 10.98
N MET A 60 -14.28 22.18 10.87
CA MET A 60 -15.31 22.22 11.91
C MET A 60 -16.18 20.96 11.96
N SER A 61 -15.59 19.78 11.78
CA SER A 61 -16.33 18.53 11.85
C SER A 61 -16.83 18.27 13.28
N THR A 62 -18.07 17.83 13.39
CA THR A 62 -18.71 17.48 14.67
C THR A 62 -18.89 15.97 14.85
N SER A 63 -18.25 15.17 13.98
CA SER A 63 -18.40 13.73 13.96
C SER A 63 -17.07 13.02 13.70
N PHE A 64 -16.92 11.84 14.32
CA PHE A 64 -15.79 10.95 14.06
C PHE A 64 -16.25 9.72 13.29
N THR A 65 -15.40 9.29 12.35
CA THR A 65 -15.56 8.04 11.60
C THR A 65 -14.58 7.01 12.15
N ALA A 66 -14.88 5.72 12.01
CA ALA A 66 -13.96 4.64 12.36
C ALA A 66 -13.87 3.63 11.22
N TRP A 67 -12.65 3.23 10.90
CA TRP A 67 -12.35 2.17 9.93
C TRP A 67 -11.70 0.99 10.64
N SER A 68 -11.91 -0.23 10.15
CA SER A 68 -11.21 -1.41 10.66
C SER A 68 -10.68 -2.30 9.54
N SER A 69 -9.54 -2.96 9.77
CA SER A 69 -9.00 -4.03 8.93
C SER A 69 -9.25 -5.42 9.51
#